data_AF-A0A9N9N819-F1
#
_entry.id   AF-A0A9N9N819-F1
#
_cell.length_a   1.000
_cell.length_b   1.000
_cell.length_c   1.000
_cell.angle_alpha   90.00
_cell.angle_beta   90.00
_cell.angle_gamma   90.00
#
_symmetry.space_group_name_H-M   'P 1'
#
loop_
_entity.id
_entity.type
_entity.pdbx_description
1 polymer ?
#
loop_
_entity_poly.entity_id
_entity_poly.type
_entity_poly.pdbx_seq_one_letter_code
_entity_poly.pdbx_strand_id
1 'polypeptide(L)'
;SFENGWNIGVTNIPEQIIRNCSSGHHGTLQDCLPMNNLLWGFAVGSYALGGLIGSLLAGHFQAHYGRRNTLIFNTLNWIFGGLLLGIAVHPMMFVVGRVLTGVGSGTGSVVVSTYLGEIATVKSRGALGTTNQLFIVIGILASQLFGL
;
A
#
# COMPACT_ATOMS: atom_id res chain seq x y z
N SER A 1 3.44 4.88 7.23
CA SER A 1 3.76 3.49 7.65
C SER A 1 2.57 2.62 7.99
N PHE A 2 1.59 3.08 8.81
CA PHE A 2 0.34 2.34 9.02
C PHE A 2 -0.34 1.93 7.70
N GLU A 3 -0.37 2.87 6.74
CA GLU A 3 -0.87 2.67 5.38
C GLU A 3 -0.25 1.47 4.63
N ASN A 4 1.04 1.19 4.87
CA ASN A 4 1.75 0.06 4.28
C ASN A 4 1.23 -1.26 4.88
N GLY A 5 1.08 -1.30 6.21
CA GLY A 5 0.50 -2.45 6.91
C GLY A 5 -0.93 -2.76 6.46
N TRP A 6 -1.75 -1.72 6.31
CA TRP A 6 -3.12 -1.87 5.82
C TRP A 6 -3.17 -2.49 4.42
N ASN A 7 -2.39 -1.98 3.47
CA ASN A 7 -2.39 -2.48 2.09
C ASN A 7 -1.85 -3.92 1.96
N ILE A 8 -0.97 -4.33 2.87
CA ILE A 8 -0.48 -5.72 2.94
C ILE A 8 -1.61 -6.66 3.40
N GLY A 9 -2.34 -6.30 4.45
CA GLY A 9 -3.33 -7.20 5.06
C GLY A 9 -4.72 -7.18 4.44
N VAL A 10 -5.14 -6.06 3.83
CA VAL A 10 -6.52 -5.89 3.31
C VAL A 10 -6.91 -6.88 2.22
N THR A 11 -5.95 -7.45 1.50
CA THR A 11 -6.23 -8.46 0.46
C THR A 11 -6.32 -9.89 0.98
N ASN A 12 -5.99 -10.16 2.25
CA ASN A 12 -5.86 -11.53 2.74
C ASN A 12 -7.24 -12.18 3.04
N ILE A 13 -8.12 -11.47 3.74
CA ILE A 13 -9.43 -12.01 4.16
C ILE A 13 -10.49 -11.97 3.04
N PRO A 14 -10.69 -10.86 2.32
CA PRO A 14 -11.72 -10.78 1.29
C PRO A 14 -11.32 -11.45 -0.04
N GLU A 15 -10.27 -12.29 -0.08
CA GLU A 15 -9.82 -12.97 -1.30
C GLU A 15 -10.97 -13.68 -2.02
N GLN A 16 -11.75 -14.47 -1.29
CA GLN A 16 -12.84 -15.25 -1.87
C GLN A 16 -13.99 -14.36 -2.34
N ILE A 17 -14.26 -13.26 -1.64
CA ILE A 17 -15.35 -12.33 -1.96
C ILE A 17 -15.02 -11.53 -3.23
N ILE A 18 -13.78 -11.05 -3.35
CA ILE A 18 -13.34 -10.24 -4.49
C ILE A 18 -13.33 -11.05 -5.79
N ARG A 19 -13.00 -12.36 -5.70
CA ARG A 19 -12.87 -13.24 -6.88
C ARG A 19 -14.13 -14.01 -7.24
N ASN A 20 -14.92 -14.41 -6.25
CA ASN A 20 -16.06 -15.29 -6.47
C ASN A 20 -17.31 -14.47 -6.81
N CYS A 21 -17.47 -14.20 -8.10
CA CYS A 21 -18.64 -13.47 -8.57
C CYS A 21 -19.83 -14.43 -8.66
N SER A 22 -20.58 -14.57 -7.57
CA SER A 22 -21.91 -15.15 -7.64
C SER A 22 -22.81 -14.20 -8.44
N SER A 23 -23.40 -14.69 -9.52
CA SER A 23 -24.22 -13.92 -10.47
C SER A 23 -25.39 -13.22 -9.78
N GLY A 24 -25.19 -12.01 -9.27
CA GLY A 24 -26.24 -11.36 -8.50
C GLY A 24 -25.89 -10.03 -7.84
N HIS A 25 -25.20 -9.11 -8.52
CA HIS A 25 -25.34 -7.70 -8.13
C HIS A 25 -25.17 -6.71 -9.30
N HIS A 26 -26.20 -5.90 -9.49
CA HIS A 26 -26.26 -4.73 -10.38
C HIS A 26 -26.19 -3.45 -9.51
N GLY A 27 -25.10 -3.28 -8.78
CA GLY A 27 -24.77 -1.98 -8.16
C GLY A 27 -24.13 -1.04 -9.19
N THR A 28 -24.10 0.27 -8.93
CA THR A 28 -23.34 1.24 -9.73
C THR A 28 -21.81 1.10 -9.56
N LEU A 29 -21.37 0.33 -8.56
CA LEU A 29 -19.98 -0.03 -8.29
C LEU A 29 -19.85 -1.55 -8.42
N GLN A 30 -18.78 -2.01 -9.09
CA GLN A 30 -18.51 -3.41 -9.36
C GLN A 30 -17.88 -4.05 -8.10
N ASP A 31 -18.68 -4.76 -7.31
CA ASP A 31 -18.20 -5.36 -6.04
C ASP A 31 -17.38 -6.65 -6.22
N CYS A 32 -17.33 -7.20 -7.45
CA CYS A 32 -16.60 -8.41 -7.76
C CYS A 32 -15.86 -8.35 -9.09
N LEU A 33 -14.62 -8.84 -9.07
CA LEU A 33 -13.75 -8.92 -10.24
C LEU A 33 -13.41 -10.38 -10.52
N PRO A 34 -13.86 -10.96 -11.65
CA PRO A 34 -13.55 -12.36 -11.96
C PRO A 34 -12.06 -12.50 -12.27
N MET A 35 -11.35 -13.29 -11.45
CA MET A 35 -9.91 -13.52 -11.58
C MET A 35 -9.55 -15.00 -11.41
N ASN A 36 -8.66 -15.50 -12.27
CA ASN A 36 -8.00 -16.79 -12.06
C ASN A 36 -6.97 -16.71 -10.92
N ASN A 37 -6.65 -17.85 -10.29
CA ASN A 37 -5.65 -17.95 -9.21
C ASN A 37 -4.30 -17.31 -9.57
N LEU A 38 -3.84 -17.50 -10.81
CA LEU A 38 -2.59 -16.91 -11.29
C LEU A 38 -2.65 -15.37 -11.33
N LEU A 39 -3.77 -14.83 -11.81
CA LEU A 39 -3.96 -13.39 -11.97
C LEU A 39 -4.03 -12.69 -10.61
N TRP A 40 -4.68 -13.31 -9.62
CA TRP A 40 -4.67 -12.78 -8.28
C TRP A 40 -3.30 -12.84 -7.62
N GLY A 41 -2.60 -13.97 -7.73
CA GLY A 41 -1.24 -14.09 -7.19
C GLY A 41 -0.35 -12.99 -7.76
N PHE A 42 -0.49 -12.72 -9.06
CA PHE A 42 0.17 -11.59 -9.71
C PHE A 42 -0.31 -10.24 -9.18
N ALA A 43 -1.63 -10.02 -8.99
CA ALA A 43 -2.17 -8.78 -8.45
C ALA A 43 -1.66 -8.48 -7.03
N VAL A 44 -1.63 -9.48 -6.15
CA VAL A 44 -1.09 -9.35 -4.79
C VAL A 44 0.43 -9.14 -4.85
N GLY A 45 1.16 -9.89 -5.67
CA GLY A 45 2.61 -9.75 -5.84
C GLY A 45 3.03 -8.42 -6.49
N SER A 46 2.20 -7.84 -7.34
CA SER A 46 2.46 -6.56 -8.01
C SER A 46 2.62 -5.39 -7.04
N TYR A 47 2.02 -5.48 -5.86
CA TYR A 47 2.24 -4.55 -4.76
C TYR A 47 3.71 -4.54 -4.30
N ALA A 48 4.32 -5.71 -4.17
CA ALA A 48 5.73 -5.83 -3.79
C ALA A 48 6.66 -5.33 -4.91
N LEU A 49 6.31 -5.58 -6.18
CA LEU A 49 7.03 -5.03 -7.34
C LEU A 49 6.97 -3.49 -7.36
N GLY A 50 5.79 -2.91 -7.11
CA GLY A 50 5.63 -1.47 -6.95
C GLY A 50 6.49 -0.93 -5.81
N GLY A 51 6.50 -1.60 -4.66
CA GLY A 51 7.34 -1.25 -3.51
C GLY A 51 8.83 -1.27 -3.80
N LEU A 52 9.30 -2.27 -4.56
CA LEU A 52 10.69 -2.35 -5.02
C LEU A 52 11.05 -1.10 -5.84
N ILE A 53 10.25 -0.78 -6.86
CA ILE A 53 10.49 0.39 -7.74
C ILE A 53 10.43 1.68 -6.91
N GLY A 54 9.42 1.83 -6.04
CA GLY A 54 9.25 3.00 -5.18
C GLY A 54 10.41 3.20 -4.22
N SER A 55 10.97 2.12 -3.66
CA SER A 55 12.11 2.20 -2.73
C SER A 55 13.42 2.57 -3.43
N LEU A 56 13.66 2.07 -4.65
CA LEU A 56 14.84 2.44 -5.45
C LEU A 56 14.82 3.92 -5.83
N LEU A 57 13.64 4.42 -6.24
CA LEU A 57 13.48 5.82 -6.63
C LEU A 57 13.46 6.76 -5.42
N ALA A 58 13.06 6.29 -4.23
CA ALA A 58 12.94 7.09 -3.02
C ALA A 58 14.22 7.86 -2.68
N GLY A 59 15.38 7.23 -2.86
CA GLY A 59 16.69 7.82 -2.59
C GLY A 59 16.96 9.06 -3.43
N HIS A 60 16.62 9.02 -4.72
CA HIS A 60 16.76 10.15 -5.62
C HIS A 60 15.75 11.26 -5.31
N PHE A 61 14.48 10.89 -5.09
CA PHE A 61 13.42 11.85 -4.79
C PHE A 61 13.65 12.62 -3.49
N GLN A 62 14.11 11.95 -2.42
CA GLN A 62 14.36 12.62 -1.14
C GLN A 62 15.56 13.57 -1.19
N ALA A 63 16.55 13.29 -2.05
CA ALA A 63 17.72 14.13 -2.24
C ALA A 63 17.41 15.38 -3.07
N HIS A 64 16.59 15.26 -4.11
CA HIS A 64 16.31 16.36 -5.04
C HIS A 64 15.14 17.25 -4.62
N TYR A 65 14.06 16.69 -4.07
CA TYR A 65 12.85 17.44 -3.72
C TYR A 65 12.74 17.76 -2.22
N GLY A 66 13.61 17.17 -1.40
CA GLY A 66 13.59 17.28 0.05
C GLY A 66 12.57 16.36 0.71
N ARG A 67 12.91 15.86 1.90
CA ARG A 67 12.16 14.79 2.59
C ARG A 67 10.68 15.09 2.83
N ARG A 68 10.36 16.31 3.29
CA ARG A 68 8.99 16.72 3.60
C ARG A 68 8.11 16.77 2.35
N ASN A 69 8.63 17.29 1.25
CA ASN A 69 7.88 17.36 0.00
C ASN A 69 7.67 15.96 -0.58
N THR A 70 8.68 15.09 -0.53
CA THR A 70 8.55 13.70 -0.96
C THR A 70 7.46 12.97 -0.16
N LEU A 71 7.34 13.21 1.14
CA LEU A 71 6.25 12.66 1.97
C LEU A 71 4.87 13.15 1.51
N ILE A 72 4.71 14.42 1.17
CA ILE A 72 3.44 14.97 0.67
C ILE A 72 3.08 14.36 -0.69
N PHE A 73 4.04 14.27 -1.62
CA PHE A 73 3.84 13.59 -2.90
C PHE A 73 3.48 12.11 -2.73
N ASN A 74 4.06 11.46 -1.73
CA ASN A 74 3.74 10.08 -1.41
C ASN A 74 2.28 9.89 -1.00
N THR A 75 1.77 10.77 -0.15
CA THR A 75 0.36 10.75 0.26
C THR A 75 -0.58 10.95 -0.93
N LEU A 76 -0.23 11.84 -1.87
CA LEU A 76 -1.01 12.02 -3.11
C LEU A 76 -1.04 10.73 -3.94
N ASN A 77 0.11 10.08 -4.13
CA ASN A 77 0.19 8.80 -4.84
C ASN A 77 -0.70 7.74 -4.17
N TRP A 78 -0.71 7.69 -2.84
CA TRP A 78 -1.54 6.77 -2.08
C TRP A 78 -3.04 7.03 -2.27
N ILE A 79 -3.47 8.29 -2.29
CA ILE A 79 -4.86 8.68 -2.58
C ILE A 79 -5.25 8.21 -3.99
N PHE A 80 -4.41 8.46 -5.00
CA PHE A 80 -4.69 8.02 -6.37
C PHE A 80 -4.75 6.49 -6.48
N GLY A 81 -3.82 5.77 -5.85
CA GLY A 81 -3.83 4.31 -5.85
C GLY A 81 -5.05 3.72 -5.15
N GLY A 82 -5.45 4.29 -4.00
CA GLY A 82 -6.65 3.88 -3.27
C GLY A 82 -7.94 4.18 -4.05
N LEU A 83 -8.02 5.34 -4.71
CA LEU A 83 -9.15 5.69 -5.56
C LEU A 83 -9.28 4.73 -6.76
N LEU A 84 -8.15 4.36 -7.38
CA LEU A 84 -8.13 3.43 -8.50
C LEU A 84 -8.58 2.02 -8.08
N LEU A 85 -8.23 1.59 -6.87
CA LEU A 85 -8.70 0.34 -6.28
C LEU A 85 -10.21 0.40 -5.97
N GLY A 86 -10.72 1.53 -5.48
CA GLY A 86 -12.14 1.70 -5.14
C GLY A 86 -13.08 1.80 -6.35
N ILE A 87 -12.59 2.25 -7.51
CA ILE A 87 -13.36 2.37 -8.76
C ILE A 87 -12.97 1.26 -9.75
N ALA A 88 -12.29 0.20 -9.30
CA ALA A 88 -11.79 -0.85 -10.18
C ALA A 88 -12.96 -1.65 -10.80
N VAL A 89 -13.23 -1.44 -12.10
CA VAL A 89 -14.23 -2.19 -12.87
C VAL A 89 -13.63 -3.44 -13.52
N HIS A 90 -12.32 -3.42 -13.77
CA HIS A 90 -11.59 -4.49 -14.46
C HIS A 90 -10.43 -5.04 -13.63
N PRO A 91 -10.10 -6.34 -13.74
CA PRO A 91 -8.97 -6.95 -13.02
C PRO A 91 -7.64 -6.23 -13.25
N MET A 92 -7.43 -5.71 -14.47
CA MET A 92 -6.23 -4.95 -14.82
C MET A 92 -6.16 -3.59 -14.09
N MET A 93 -7.30 -2.92 -13.88
CA MET A 93 -7.33 -1.68 -13.09
C MET A 93 -6.96 -1.95 -11.63
N PHE A 94 -7.41 -3.07 -11.08
CA PHE A 94 -7.03 -3.51 -9.75
C PHE A 94 -5.52 -3.74 -9.63
N VAL A 95 -4.92 -4.45 -10.59
CA VAL A 95 -3.45 -4.66 -10.65
C VAL A 95 -2.70 -3.33 -10.71
N VAL A 96 -3.11 -2.40 -11.57
CA VAL A 96 -2.48 -1.07 -11.68
C VAL A 96 -2.62 -0.30 -10.36
N GLY A 97 -3.77 -0.36 -9.71
CA GLY A 97 -4.00 0.22 -8.39
C GLY A 97 -3.05 -0.34 -7.34
N ARG A 98 -2.83 -1.67 -7.33
CA ARG A 98 -1.88 -2.34 -6.41
C ARG A 98 -0.43 -1.94 -6.68
N VAL A 99 -0.04 -1.77 -7.94
CA VAL A 99 1.31 -1.28 -8.28
C VAL A 99 1.49 0.15 -7.78
N LEU A 100 0.51 1.04 -8.00
CA LEU A 100 0.59 2.43 -7.55
C LEU A 100 0.66 2.54 -6.02
N THR A 101 -0.23 1.86 -5.30
CA THR A 101 -0.16 1.84 -3.82
C THR A 101 1.13 1.21 -3.31
N GLY A 102 1.68 0.23 -4.04
CA GLY A 102 3.00 -0.36 -3.79
C GLY A 102 4.13 0.66 -3.95
N VAL A 103 4.14 1.43 -5.03
CA VAL A 103 5.16 2.49 -5.25
C VAL A 103 5.12 3.50 -4.10
N GLY A 104 3.92 3.98 -3.73
CA GLY A 104 3.76 4.89 -2.59
C GLY A 104 4.17 4.26 -1.24
N SER A 105 3.91 2.97 -1.02
CA SER A 105 4.33 2.33 0.24
C SER A 105 5.84 2.14 0.33
N GLY A 106 6.49 1.80 -0.79
CA GLY A 106 7.94 1.67 -0.90
C GLY A 106 8.66 2.99 -0.69
N THR A 107 8.23 4.05 -1.41
CA THR A 107 8.81 5.38 -1.26
C THR A 107 8.58 5.94 0.15
N GLY A 108 7.36 5.86 0.67
CA GLY A 108 7.02 6.31 2.02
C GLY A 108 7.85 5.62 3.10
N SER A 109 8.05 4.30 3.02
CA SER A 109 8.78 3.55 4.05
C SER A 109 10.25 3.97 4.17
N VAL A 110 10.92 4.25 3.05
CA VAL A 110 12.33 4.71 3.01
C VAL A 110 12.43 6.16 3.53
N VAL A 111 11.55 7.03 3.06
CA VAL A 111 11.59 8.46 3.41
C VAL A 111 11.22 8.67 4.88
N VAL A 112 10.20 7.97 5.40
CA VAL A 112 9.80 8.02 6.82
C VAL A 112 10.95 7.59 7.72
N SER A 113 11.61 6.46 7.41
CA SER A 113 12.71 5.94 8.23
C SER A 113 13.91 6.90 8.22
N THR A 114 14.21 7.50 7.07
CA THR A 114 15.29 8.49 6.93
C THR A 114 14.96 9.79 7.68
N TYR A 115 13.74 10.29 7.53
CA TYR A 115 13.27 11.51 8.20
C TYR A 115 13.26 11.36 9.73
N LEU A 116 12.78 10.22 10.24
CA LEU A 116 12.84 9.90 11.66
C LEU A 116 14.29 9.83 12.16
N GLY A 117 15.20 9.22 11.40
CA GLY A 117 16.61 9.11 11.76
C GLY A 117 17.32 10.47 11.92
N GLU A 118 16.86 11.49 11.20
CA GLU A 118 17.42 12.84 11.29
C GLU A 118 16.87 13.68 12.44
N ILE A 119 15.59 13.53 12.74
CA ILE A 119 14.94 14.30 13.81
C ILE A 119 15.22 13.65 15.18
N ALA A 120 15.47 12.34 15.19
CA ALA A 120 15.72 11.59 16.40
C ALA A 120 17.04 11.97 17.09
N THR A 121 16.97 12.22 18.39
CA THR A 121 18.13 12.27 19.28
C THR A 121 18.81 10.90 19.35
N VAL A 122 20.13 10.87 19.53
CA VAL A 122 20.95 9.63 19.51
C VAL A 122 20.39 8.53 20.41
N LYS A 123 19.82 8.88 21.57
CA LYS A 123 19.24 7.94 22.54
C LYS A 123 17.87 7.37 22.12
N SER A 124 17.11 8.08 21.29
CA SER A 124 15.73 7.72 20.91
C SER A 124 15.59 7.12 19.50
N ARG A 125 16.68 7.12 18.71
CA ARG A 125 16.69 6.56 17.34
C ARG A 125 16.15 5.13 17.25
N GLY A 126 16.57 4.26 18.17
CA GLY A 126 16.07 2.88 18.22
C GLY A 126 14.58 2.79 18.53
N ALA A 127 14.11 3.57 19.51
CA ALA A 127 12.70 3.60 19.90
C ALA A 127 11.78 4.15 18.80
N LEU A 128 12.23 5.15 18.05
CA LEU A 128 11.46 5.69 16.92
C LEU A 128 11.39 4.71 15.74
N GLY A 129 12.47 3.95 15.50
CA GLY A 129 12.47 2.86 14.52
C GLY A 129 11.51 1.73 14.88
N THR A 130 11.49 1.29 16.14
CA THR A 130 10.55 0.24 16.59
C THR A 130 9.11 0.72 16.55
N THR A 131 8.84 1.97 16.92
CA THR A 131 7.50 2.58 16.81
C THR A 131 7.00 2.53 15.36
N ASN A 132 7.87 2.84 14.38
CA ASN A 132 7.52 2.75 12.96
C ASN A 132 7.11 1.32 12.55
N GLN A 133 7.83 0.30 13.02
CA GLN A 133 7.49 -1.10 12.78
C GLN A 133 6.17 -1.50 13.47
N LEU A 134 5.95 -1.03 14.70
CA LEU A 134 4.69 -1.25 15.42
C LEU A 134 3.50 -0.70 14.61
N PHE A 135 3.60 0.48 14.03
CA PHE A 135 2.54 1.03 13.17
C PHE A 135 2.21 0.16 11.96
N ILE A 136 3.21 -0.51 11.36
CA ILE A 136 2.97 -1.44 10.25
C ILE A 136 2.16 -2.65 10.75
N VAL A 137 2.58 -3.24 11.88
CA VAL A 137 1.87 -4.40 12.46
C VAL A 137 0.44 -4.03 12.88
N ILE A 138 0.24 -2.85 13.46
CA ILE A 138 -1.09 -2.33 13.80
C ILE A 138 -1.95 -2.16 12.53
N GLY A 139 -1.36 -1.69 11.42
CA GLY A 139 -2.06 -1.61 10.13
C GLY A 139 -2.52 -2.97 9.60
N ILE A 140 -1.65 -3.98 9.70
CA ILE A 140 -1.99 -5.35 9.33
C ILE A 140 -3.13 -5.87 10.23
N LEU A 141 -3.01 -5.71 11.55
CA LEU A 141 -4.03 -6.15 12.50
C LEU A 141 -5.38 -5.46 12.24
N ALA A 142 -5.38 -4.16 12.02
CA ALA A 142 -6.59 -3.40 11.72
C ALA A 142 -7.26 -3.90 10.43
N SER A 143 -6.49 -4.08 9.36
CA SER A 143 -7.05 -4.59 8.09
C SER A 143 -7.67 -5.98 8.23
N GLN A 144 -7.11 -6.82 9.11
CA GLN A 144 -7.67 -8.15 9.39
C GLN A 144 -8.92 -8.06 10.25
N LEU A 145 -8.96 -7.15 11.22
CA LEU A 145 -10.15 -6.93 12.05
C LEU A 145 -11.34 -6.42 11.23
N PHE A 146 -11.10 -5.53 10.27
CA PHE A 146 -12.15 -5.02 9.37
C PHE A 146 -12.50 -5.98 8.23
N GLY A 147 -11.61 -6.91 7.89
CA GLY A 147 -11.86 -7.91 6.86
C GLY A 147 -12.67 -9.11 7.35
N LEU A 148 -12.75 -9.31 8.68
CA LEU A 148 -13.53 -10.36 9.34
C LEU A 148 -15.03 -10.06 9.29
#